data_AF-D3RYC7-F1
#
_entry.id   AF-D3RYC7-F1
#
_cell.length_a   1.000
_cell.length_b   1.000
_cell.length_c   1.000
_cell.angle_alpha   90.00
_cell.angle_beta   90.00
_cell.angle_gamma   90.00
#
_symmetry.space_group_name_H-M   'P 1'
#
loop_
_entity.id
_entity.type
_entity.pdbx_description
1 polymer ?
#
loop_
_entity_poly.entity_id
_entity_poly.type
_entity_poly.pdbx_seq_one_letter_code
_entity_poly.pdbx_strand_id
1 'polypeptide(L)'
;MRWLLIFLLFAFPVAAEDGKSIYEKKCQMCHGEKGDGQKDKGVDFSDPEFWKDKSYEEVYDAIKNGKGKMPAFPELSDEEIKSVIEYIRSLAPTPTPTATPTSTTPEKIVTEKKSPGFGILLILAAGALALRKIR
;
A
#
# COMPACT_ATOMS: atom_id res chain seq x y z
N MET A 1 14.84 -0.83 42.95
CA MET A 1 14.46 -2.11 42.31
C MET A 1 12.99 -2.23 41.87
N ARG A 2 12.22 -1.15 41.70
CA ARG A 2 10.76 -1.23 41.38
C ARG A 2 10.40 -0.70 39.99
N TRP A 3 11.41 -0.45 39.14
CA TRP A 3 11.27 0.02 37.75
C TRP A 3 11.51 -1.08 36.70
N LEU A 4 11.88 -2.30 37.12
CA LEU A 4 12.10 -3.44 36.22
C LEU A 4 10.80 -4.11 35.73
N LEU A 5 9.63 -3.70 36.24
CA LEU A 5 8.33 -4.28 35.89
C LEU A 5 7.54 -3.49 34.83
N ILE A 6 8.09 -2.40 34.28
CA ILE A 6 7.37 -1.52 33.33
C ILE A 6 7.73 -1.81 31.86
N PHE A 7 8.82 -2.52 31.57
CA PHE A 7 9.27 -2.77 30.20
C PHE A 7 8.67 -4.00 29.51
N LEU A 8 7.82 -4.78 30.20
CA LEU A 8 7.35 -6.09 29.72
C LEU A 8 5.97 -6.09 29.03
N LEU A 9 5.34 -4.92 28.85
CA LEU A 9 3.92 -4.83 28.42
C LEU A 9 3.67 -4.16 27.06
N PHE A 10 4.72 -3.86 26.29
CA PHE A 10 4.56 -3.24 24.97
C PHE A 10 5.27 -4.06 23.89
N ALA A 11 4.81 -5.30 23.71
CA ALA A 11 5.06 -6.04 22.46
C ALA A 11 4.16 -5.42 21.38
N PHE A 12 4.62 -4.36 20.74
CA PHE A 12 3.95 -3.81 19.57
C PHE A 12 4.14 -4.79 18.41
N PRO A 13 3.06 -5.28 17.77
CA PRO A 13 3.19 -6.09 16.57
C PRO A 13 3.86 -5.23 15.49
N VAL A 14 5.01 -5.68 14.99
CA VAL A 14 5.58 -5.14 13.76
C VAL A 14 4.69 -5.64 12.63
N ALA A 15 3.90 -4.75 12.04
CA ALA A 15 3.11 -5.08 10.87
C ALA A 15 4.06 -5.35 9.69
N ALA A 16 3.83 -6.45 8.97
CA ALA A 16 4.54 -6.74 7.72
C ALA A 16 4.30 -5.63 6.69
N GLU A 17 5.28 -5.37 5.83
CA GLU A 17 5.15 -4.36 4.78
C GLU A 17 4.08 -4.78 3.75
N ASP A 18 3.35 -3.79 3.22
CA ASP A 18 2.33 -4.01 2.20
C ASP A 18 2.93 -4.51 0.87
N GLY A 19 2.25 -5.46 0.22
CA GLY A 19 2.73 -6.12 -0.99
C GLY A 19 2.99 -5.18 -2.16
N LYS A 20 2.20 -4.11 -2.31
CA LYS A 20 2.43 -3.09 -3.35
C LYS A 20 3.71 -2.32 -3.08
N SER A 21 3.93 -1.91 -1.83
CA SER A 21 5.16 -1.20 -1.44
C SER A 21 6.41 -2.05 -1.70
N ILE A 22 6.35 -3.35 -1.37
CA ILE A 22 7.43 -4.29 -1.64
C ILE A 22 7.69 -4.38 -3.15
N TYR A 23 6.63 -4.51 -3.95
CA TYR A 23 6.73 -4.58 -5.40
C TYR A 23 7.38 -3.34 -6.01
N GLU A 24 6.93 -2.15 -5.63
CA GLU A 24 7.45 -0.87 -6.13
C GLU A 24 8.95 -0.71 -5.82
N LYS A 25 9.38 -1.11 -4.62
CA LYS A 25 10.76 -0.97 -4.17
C LYS A 25 11.70 -2.02 -4.76
N LYS A 26 11.24 -3.26 -4.94
CA LYS A 26 12.12 -4.42 -5.19
C LYS A 26 11.88 -5.14 -6.52
N CYS A 27 10.66 -5.11 -7.06
CA CYS A 27 10.26 -5.95 -8.19
C CYS A 27 10.06 -5.14 -9.48
N GLN A 28 9.47 -3.94 -9.37
CA GLN A 28 9.08 -3.07 -10.48
C GLN A 28 10.22 -2.76 -11.45
N MET A 29 11.46 -2.65 -10.96
CA MET A 29 12.62 -2.31 -11.79
C MET A 29 12.82 -3.29 -12.95
N CYS A 30 12.47 -4.57 -12.79
CA CYS A 30 12.59 -5.58 -13.83
C CYS A 30 11.23 -6.02 -14.38
N HIS A 31 10.20 -6.09 -13.53
CA HIS A 31 8.87 -6.58 -13.93
C HIS A 31 7.92 -5.48 -14.42
N GLY A 32 8.36 -4.21 -14.42
CA GLY A 32 7.56 -3.07 -14.87
C GLY A 32 6.63 -2.53 -13.79
N GLU A 33 6.11 -1.33 -13.98
CA GLU A 33 5.15 -0.73 -13.02
C GLU A 33 3.78 -1.43 -13.07
N LYS A 34 3.44 -1.93 -14.26
CA LYS A 34 2.16 -2.61 -14.52
C LYS A 34 2.29 -4.13 -14.50
N GLY A 35 3.47 -4.67 -14.18
CA GLY A 35 3.74 -6.11 -14.33
C GLY A 35 3.98 -6.57 -15.76
N ASP A 36 4.27 -5.67 -16.71
CA ASP A 36 4.45 -5.95 -18.13
C ASP A 36 5.87 -6.43 -18.53
N GLY A 37 6.66 -6.90 -17.56
CA GLY A 37 8.00 -7.47 -17.79
C GLY A 37 9.09 -6.47 -18.21
N GLN A 38 8.76 -5.18 -18.32
CA GLN A 38 9.66 -4.07 -18.70
C GLN A 38 10.57 -4.38 -19.90
N LYS A 39 10.00 -4.63 -21.09
CA LYS A 39 10.75 -4.94 -22.33
C LYS A 39 11.69 -6.15 -22.15
N ASP A 40 11.12 -7.27 -21.72
CA ASP A 40 11.80 -8.57 -21.56
C ASP A 40 12.87 -8.66 -20.46
N LYS A 41 12.90 -7.71 -19.52
CA LYS A 41 13.79 -7.79 -18.36
C LYS A 41 13.28 -8.72 -17.26
N GLY A 42 11.97 -8.83 -17.15
CA GLY A 42 11.29 -9.71 -16.22
C GLY A 42 10.15 -10.45 -16.92
N VAL A 43 9.51 -11.36 -16.20
CA VAL A 43 8.29 -12.01 -16.68
C VAL A 43 7.13 -11.01 -16.71
N ASP A 44 6.23 -11.20 -17.68
CA ASP A 44 4.99 -10.47 -17.80
C ASP A 44 3.90 -11.15 -16.94
N PHE A 45 3.51 -10.48 -15.86
CA PHE A 45 2.44 -10.90 -14.96
C PHE A 45 1.05 -10.56 -15.48
N SER A 46 0.95 -9.69 -16.49
CA SER A 46 -0.32 -9.37 -17.15
C SER A 46 -0.76 -10.46 -18.13
N ASP A 47 0.12 -11.38 -18.49
CA ASP A 47 -0.20 -12.53 -19.34
C ASP A 47 -0.91 -13.65 -18.53
N PRO A 48 -2.18 -13.98 -18.84
CA PRO A 48 -2.87 -15.10 -18.20
C PRO A 48 -2.19 -16.45 -18.43
N GLU A 49 -1.45 -16.63 -19.52
CA GLU A 49 -0.77 -17.89 -19.84
C GLU A 49 0.35 -18.20 -18.85
N PHE A 50 1.05 -17.16 -18.38
CA PHE A 50 2.05 -17.29 -17.32
C PHE A 50 1.45 -17.98 -16.09
N TRP A 51 0.23 -17.63 -15.70
CA TRP A 51 -0.38 -18.11 -14.46
C TRP A 51 -0.99 -19.51 -14.54
N LYS A 52 -1.28 -20.04 -15.74
CA LYS A 52 -2.01 -21.31 -15.90
C LYS A 52 -1.35 -22.48 -15.16
N ASP A 53 -0.02 -22.55 -15.19
CA ASP A 53 0.78 -23.63 -14.62
C ASP A 53 1.74 -23.15 -13.53
N LYS A 54 1.37 -22.08 -12.80
CA LYS A 54 2.19 -21.53 -11.71
C LYS A 54 1.52 -21.74 -10.37
N SER A 55 2.10 -22.62 -9.55
CA SER A 55 1.67 -22.76 -8.16
C SER A 55 2.14 -21.59 -7.30
N TYR A 56 1.51 -21.42 -6.13
CA TYR A 56 1.98 -20.43 -5.16
C TYR A 56 3.41 -20.71 -4.71
N GLU A 57 3.73 -21.98 -4.47
CA GLU A 57 5.02 -22.46 -3.99
C GLU A 57 6.13 -22.19 -5.01
N GLU A 58 5.85 -22.32 -6.31
CA GLU A 58 6.83 -22.02 -7.36
C GLU A 58 7.18 -20.53 -7.37
N VAL A 59 6.19 -19.65 -7.22
CA VAL A 59 6.42 -18.20 -7.18
C VAL A 59 7.09 -17.79 -5.87
N TYR A 60 6.66 -18.39 -4.77
CA TYR A 60 7.28 -18.19 -3.45
C TYR A 60 8.77 -18.55 -3.46
N ASP A 61 9.11 -19.72 -4.00
CA ASP A 61 10.49 -20.18 -4.09
C ASP A 61 11.33 -19.26 -5.00
N ALA A 62 10.76 -18.84 -6.14
CA ALA A 62 11.42 -17.89 -7.03
C ALA A 62 11.72 -16.53 -6.36
N ILE A 63 10.87 -16.08 -5.43
CA ILE A 63 11.12 -14.84 -4.66
C ILE A 63 12.13 -15.10 -3.55
N LYS A 64 11.94 -16.16 -2.73
CA LYS A 64 12.80 -16.43 -1.57
C LYS A 64 14.22 -16.80 -1.98
N ASN A 65 14.35 -17.66 -2.99
CA ASN A 65 15.60 -18.31 -3.38
C ASN A 65 16.13 -17.83 -4.74
N GLY A 66 15.37 -17.01 -5.47
CA GLY A 66 15.74 -16.53 -6.79
C GLY A 66 15.48 -17.56 -7.90
N LYS A 67 15.48 -17.11 -9.15
CA LYS A 67 15.29 -17.99 -10.32
C LYS A 67 15.96 -17.41 -11.57
N GLY A 68 16.93 -18.14 -12.12
CA GLY A 68 17.65 -17.71 -13.31
C GLY A 68 18.38 -16.37 -13.09
N LYS A 69 17.90 -15.29 -13.73
CA LYS A 69 18.45 -13.93 -13.58
C LYS A 69 17.79 -13.13 -12.43
N MET A 70 16.68 -13.63 -11.87
CA MET A 70 16.02 -12.98 -10.74
C MET A 70 16.82 -13.29 -9.46
N PRO A 71 17.27 -12.26 -8.72
CA PRO A 71 17.99 -12.46 -7.46
C PRO A 71 17.05 -13.04 -6.38
N ALA A 72 17.65 -13.63 -5.35
CA ALA A 72 16.94 -14.07 -4.16
C ALA A 72 16.63 -12.87 -3.24
N PHE A 73 15.49 -12.94 -2.54
CA PHE A 73 15.09 -11.98 -1.51
C PHE A 73 14.93 -12.68 -0.14
N PRO A 74 16.03 -13.21 0.45
CA PRO A 74 15.97 -13.94 1.71
C PRO A 74 15.59 -13.05 2.90
N GLU A 75 15.72 -11.73 2.76
CA GLU A 75 15.38 -10.75 3.78
C GLU A 75 13.87 -10.56 3.97
N LEU A 76 13.05 -10.92 2.98
CA LEU A 76 11.60 -10.83 3.09
C LEU A 76 11.07 -11.95 3.99
N SER A 77 10.18 -11.60 4.92
CA SER A 77 9.44 -12.57 5.72
C SER A 77 8.45 -13.36 4.86
N ASP A 78 7.98 -14.49 5.37
CA ASP A 78 7.06 -15.34 4.63
C ASP A 78 5.70 -14.62 4.41
N GLU A 79 5.30 -13.77 5.36
CA GLU A 79 4.12 -12.90 5.26
C GLU A 79 4.31 -11.80 4.20
N GLU A 80 5.50 -11.22 4.10
CA GLU A 80 5.84 -10.22 3.08
C GLU A 80 5.89 -10.83 1.68
N ILE A 81 6.41 -12.06 1.55
CA ILE A 81 6.38 -12.79 0.27
C ILE A 81 4.95 -13.13 -0.12
N LYS A 82 4.13 -13.54 0.85
CA LYS A 82 2.71 -13.77 0.60
C LYS A 82 2.01 -12.50 0.11
N SER A 83 2.22 -11.36 0.78
CA SER A 83 1.57 -10.09 0.43
C SER A 83 1.97 -9.62 -0.98
N VAL A 84 3.26 -9.74 -1.35
CA VAL A 84 3.70 -9.37 -2.70
C VAL A 84 3.16 -10.33 -3.77
N ILE A 85 3.04 -11.64 -3.51
CA ILE A 85 2.45 -12.59 -4.46
C ILE A 85 0.97 -12.26 -4.71
N GLU A 86 0.22 -11.93 -3.66
CA GLU A 86 -1.17 -11.50 -3.78
C GLU A 86 -1.29 -10.22 -4.63
N TYR A 87 -0.41 -9.25 -4.40
CA TYR A 87 -0.35 -8.04 -5.20
C TYR A 87 -0.01 -8.33 -6.67
N ILE A 88 1.01 -9.14 -6.95
CA ILE A 88 1.42 -9.50 -8.31
C ILE A 88 0.28 -10.19 -9.07
N ARG A 89 -0.45 -11.09 -8.42
CA ARG A 89 -1.64 -11.73 -9.02
C ARG A 89 -2.76 -10.76 -9.33
N SER A 90 -2.90 -9.69 -8.55
CA SER A 90 -3.88 -8.63 -8.82
C SER A 90 -3.55 -7.79 -10.06
N LEU A 91 -2.31 -7.83 -10.55
CA LEU A 91 -1.90 -7.17 -11.79
C LEU A 91 -2.35 -7.93 -13.05
N ALA A 92 -2.63 -9.22 -12.93
CA ALA A 92 -3.15 -10.02 -14.03
C ALA A 92 -4.62 -9.65 -14.31
N PRO A 93 -5.05 -9.60 -15.58
CA PRO A 93 -6.45 -9.43 -15.93
C PRO A 93 -7.23 -10.67 -15.44
N THR A 94 -8.05 -10.49 -14.40
CA THR A 94 -8.88 -11.56 -13.84
C THR A 94 -10.16 -11.70 -14.67
N PRO A 95 -10.64 -12.91 -15.02
CA PRO A 95 -12.07 -13.11 -15.22
C PRO A 95 -12.73 -12.92 -13.86
N THR A 96 -13.48 -11.83 -13.70
CA THR A 96 -14.16 -11.38 -12.46
C THR A 96 -14.69 -12.52 -11.58
N PRO A 97 -14.23 -12.59 -10.32
CA PRO A 97 -15.09 -12.99 -9.22
C PRO A 97 -15.34 -11.77 -8.33
N THR A 98 -16.64 -11.47 -8.17
CA THR A 98 -17.24 -10.45 -7.30
C THR A 98 -16.47 -10.14 -6.03
N ALA A 99 -16.28 -8.85 -5.78
CA ALA A 99 -15.64 -8.25 -4.63
C ALA A 99 -16.00 -8.89 -3.28
N THR A 100 -15.00 -9.02 -2.41
CA THR A 100 -15.13 -8.55 -1.01
C THR A 100 -13.77 -7.96 -0.58
N PRO A 101 -13.70 -6.63 -0.38
CA PRO A 101 -12.55 -5.99 0.22
C PRO A 101 -12.60 -6.21 1.74
N THR A 102 -11.59 -6.88 2.28
CA THR A 102 -11.23 -6.73 3.70
C THR A 102 -9.74 -6.40 3.77
N SER A 103 -9.40 -5.22 3.26
CA SER A 103 -8.32 -4.43 3.84
C SER A 103 -8.99 -3.50 4.85
N THR A 104 -9.14 -3.97 6.08
CA THR A 104 -9.56 -3.14 7.21
C THR A 104 -8.34 -2.90 8.07
N THR A 105 -7.65 -1.79 7.83
CA THR A 105 -6.87 -1.04 8.83
C THR A 105 -6.83 0.41 8.33
N PRO A 106 -7.13 1.39 9.20
CA PRO A 106 -7.67 2.69 8.79
C PRO A 106 -6.64 3.50 8.00
N GLU A 107 -7.11 3.97 6.85
CA GLU A 107 -6.54 5.06 6.08
C GLU A 107 -6.27 6.24 7.04
N LYS A 108 -5.00 6.45 7.36
CA LYS A 108 -4.56 7.64 8.05
C LYS A 108 -4.71 8.78 7.04
N ILE A 109 -5.81 9.50 7.18
CA ILE A 109 -6.14 10.79 6.56
C ILE A 109 -4.87 11.64 6.52
N VAL A 110 -4.25 11.75 5.35
CA VAL A 110 -3.25 12.79 5.09
C VAL A 110 -4.04 14.08 4.93
N THR A 111 -4.12 14.84 6.01
CA THR A 111 -4.54 16.24 5.99
C THR A 111 -3.56 17.03 5.14
N GLU A 112 -3.79 17.08 3.82
CA GLU A 112 -3.14 18.02 2.92
C GLU A 112 -3.69 19.41 3.22
N LYS A 113 -2.98 20.14 4.08
CA LYS A 113 -3.27 21.53 4.41
C LYS A 113 -2.84 22.41 3.22
N LYS A 114 -3.72 22.55 2.22
CA LYS A 114 -3.53 23.56 1.16
C LYS A 114 -4.15 24.89 1.58
N SER A 115 -3.28 25.85 1.87
CA SER A 115 -3.55 27.30 1.91
C SER A 115 -2.25 27.98 1.44
N PRO A 116 -2.24 29.14 0.73
CA PRO A 116 -3.30 30.15 0.65
C PRO A 116 -3.65 30.61 -0.79
N GLY A 117 -4.88 31.11 -0.95
CA GLY A 117 -5.31 31.80 -2.16
C GLY A 117 -6.18 32.99 -1.78
N PHE A 118 -5.57 34.18 -1.82
CA PHE A 118 -6.20 35.49 -1.69
C PHE A 118 -7.43 35.61 -2.61
N GLY A 119 -8.59 35.93 -2.03
CA GLY A 119 -9.80 36.30 -2.75
C GLY A 119 -10.47 37.48 -2.04
N ILE A 120 -9.99 38.68 -2.34
CA ILE A 120 -10.58 39.96 -1.95
C ILE A 120 -11.88 40.16 -2.74
N LEU A 121 -12.85 40.81 -2.08
CA LEU A 121 -13.95 41.63 -2.63
C LEU A 121 -15.37 41.02 -2.66
N LEU A 122 -16.22 41.55 -1.77
CA LEU A 122 -17.64 41.93 -1.96
C LEU A 122 -18.25 42.14 -0.55
N ILE A 123 -18.09 43.32 0.06
CA ILE A 123 -19.12 44.37 0.13
C ILE A 123 -20.54 43.80 0.23
N LEU A 124 -21.17 43.91 1.41
CA LEU A 124 -22.46 44.57 1.59
C LEU A 124 -22.71 44.82 3.09
N ALA A 125 -23.11 46.06 3.38
CA ALA A 125 -23.40 46.60 4.69
C ALA A 125 -24.88 46.43 5.07
N ALA A 126 -25.15 46.21 6.36
CA ALA A 126 -26.36 46.62 7.10
C ALA A 126 -26.04 46.49 8.60
N GLY A 127 -25.82 47.59 9.34
CA GLY A 127 -26.84 48.24 10.18
C GLY A 127 -26.87 47.60 11.59
N ALA A 128 -26.18 48.17 12.59
CA ALA A 128 -26.76 48.99 13.69
C ALA A 128 -27.97 48.30 14.38
N LEU A 129 -28.09 48.16 15.71
CA LEU A 129 -27.77 49.07 16.79
C LEU A 129 -27.95 48.33 18.14
N ALA A 130 -27.28 48.87 19.14
CA ALA A 130 -27.17 48.42 20.52
C ALA A 130 -28.49 48.25 21.33
N LEU A 131 -28.41 47.30 22.26
CA LEU A 131 -28.81 47.36 23.68
C LEU A 131 -29.61 48.59 24.14
N ARG A 132 -30.84 48.38 24.62
CA ARG A 132 -31.37 49.13 25.77
C ARG A 132 -32.53 48.42 26.49
N LYS A 133 -32.18 47.79 27.61
CA LYS A 133 -32.80 47.84 28.94
C LYS A 133 -34.31 48.13 29.01
N ILE A 134 -35.08 47.16 29.52
CA ILE A 134 -36.41 47.40 30.10
C ILE A 134 -36.41 46.80 31.52
N ARG A 135 -36.48 47.73 32.47
CA ARG A 135 -36.99 47.67 33.86
C ARG A 135 -36.54 46.51 34.77
#